data_AF-A0A1C6ISA3-F1
#
_entry.id   AF-A0A1C6ISA3-F1
#
_cell.length_a   1.000
_cell.length_b   1.000
_cell.length_c   1.000
_cell.angle_alpha   90.00
_cell.angle_beta   90.00
_cell.angle_gamma   90.00
#
_symmetry.space_group_name_H-M   'P 1'
#
loop_
_entity.id
_entity.type
_entity.pdbx_description
1 polymer ?
#
loop_
_entity_poly.entity_id
_entity_poly.type
_entity_poly.pdbx_seq_one_letter_code
_entity_poly.pdbx_strand_id
1 'polypeptide(L)'
;MAIEAIKEIKNAEQKADEMINEAKKNASEMIQKAKSEADSKYNEILKEAREKSNEIIKLATEEGNSEAKPILEKGAEEIDAIKNIANDVKENAVNIVVERIVKSYGNS
;
A
#
# COMPACT_ATOMS: atom_id res chain seq x y z
N MET A 1 -56.57 15.06 54.20
CA MET A 1 -55.66 14.09 54.85
C MET A 1 -55.55 12.77 54.08
N ALA A 2 -56.44 11.78 54.22
CA ALA A 2 -56.24 10.48 53.55
C ALA A 2 -56.28 10.53 52.00
N ILE A 3 -57.15 11.34 51.41
CA ILE A 3 -57.27 11.50 49.96
C ILE A 3 -56.04 12.22 49.35
N GLU A 4 -55.45 13.17 50.08
CA GLU A 4 -54.23 13.85 49.66
C GLU A 4 -53.02 12.93 49.67
N ALA A 5 -52.88 12.09 50.72
CA ALA A 5 -51.82 11.09 50.79
C ALA A 5 -51.89 10.09 49.62
N ILE A 6 -53.09 9.63 49.24
CA ILE A 6 -53.28 8.75 48.08
C ILE A 6 -52.88 9.46 46.77
N LYS A 7 -53.19 10.75 46.63
CA LYS A 7 -52.80 11.56 45.47
C LYS A 7 -51.29 11.76 45.38
N GLU A 8 -50.62 11.98 46.50
CA GLU A 8 -49.16 12.07 46.56
C GLU A 8 -48.49 10.77 46.17
N ILE A 9 -48.98 9.62 46.66
CA ILE A 9 -48.46 8.30 46.29
C ILE A 9 -48.57 8.09 44.77
N LYS A 10 -49.73 8.38 44.19
CA LYS A 10 -49.94 8.24 42.74
C LYS A 10 -49.03 9.16 41.92
N ASN A 11 -48.79 10.38 42.38
CA ASN A 11 -47.84 11.30 41.73
C ASN A 11 -46.39 10.82 41.87
N ALA A 12 -46.03 10.22 43.01
CA ALA A 12 -44.71 9.64 43.22
C ALA A 12 -44.48 8.42 42.31
N GLU A 13 -45.49 7.57 42.14
CA GLU A 13 -45.46 6.43 41.20
C GLU A 13 -45.26 6.91 39.75
N GLN A 14 -46.01 7.92 39.30
CA GLN A 14 -45.83 8.48 37.95
C GLN A 14 -44.41 9.03 37.73
N LYS A 15 -43.87 9.77 38.71
CA LYS A 15 -42.50 10.30 38.61
C LYS A 15 -41.45 9.18 38.59
N ALA A 16 -41.67 8.10 39.34
CA ALA A 16 -40.79 6.94 39.33
C ALA A 16 -40.81 6.25 37.95
N ASP A 17 -41.99 6.07 37.36
CA ASP A 17 -42.13 5.49 36.02
C ASP A 17 -41.49 6.36 34.94
N GLU A 18 -41.66 7.68 35.01
CA GLU A 18 -40.97 8.62 34.11
C GLU A 18 -39.45 8.52 34.23
N MET A 19 -38.91 8.49 35.45
CA MET A 19 -37.47 8.31 35.69
C MET A 19 -36.95 6.99 35.12
N ILE A 20 -37.70 5.89 35.29
CA ILE A 20 -37.30 4.58 34.75
C ILE A 20 -37.29 4.61 33.22
N ASN A 21 -38.30 5.21 32.60
CA ASN A 21 -38.38 5.31 31.14
C ASN A 21 -37.27 6.19 30.56
N GLU A 22 -36.97 7.32 31.20
CA GLU A 22 -35.87 8.19 30.80
C GLU A 22 -34.51 7.49 30.96
N ALA A 23 -34.29 6.79 32.08
CA ALA A 23 -33.08 6.00 32.29
C ALA A 23 -32.90 4.92 31.21
N LYS A 24 -33.97 4.21 30.83
CA LYS A 24 -33.94 3.22 29.75
C LYS A 24 -33.60 3.85 28.40
N LYS A 25 -34.19 5.01 28.09
CA LYS A 25 -33.91 5.73 26.86
C LYS A 25 -32.44 6.18 26.80
N ASN A 26 -31.95 6.79 27.87
CA ASN A 26 -30.56 7.23 27.98
C ASN A 26 -29.58 6.06 27.85
N ALA A 27 -29.88 4.91 28.45
CA ALA A 27 -29.07 3.70 28.31
C ALA A 27 -29.00 3.22 26.84
N SER A 28 -30.16 3.20 26.14
CA SER A 28 -30.21 2.81 24.73
C SER A 28 -29.42 3.77 23.84
N GLU A 29 -29.55 5.08 24.06
CA GLU A 29 -28.82 6.10 23.31
C GLU A 29 -27.31 6.00 23.55
N MET A 30 -26.89 5.74 24.79
CA MET A 30 -25.49 5.53 25.14
C MET A 30 -24.89 4.32 24.41
N ILE A 31 -25.62 3.20 24.34
CA ILE A 31 -25.18 2.01 23.61
C ILE A 31 -25.08 2.29 22.11
N GLN A 32 -26.05 2.98 21.52
CA GLN A 32 -26.02 3.33 20.09
C GLN A 32 -24.84 4.26 19.77
N LYS A 33 -24.61 5.27 20.61
CA LYS A 33 -23.49 6.19 20.44
C LYS A 33 -22.14 5.46 20.57
N ALA A 34 -21.97 4.62 21.59
CA ALA A 34 -20.77 3.81 21.76
C ALA A 34 -20.52 2.89 20.56
N LYS A 35 -21.57 2.28 20.00
CA LYS A 35 -21.46 1.44 18.81
C LYS A 35 -21.02 2.24 17.58
N SER A 36 -21.65 3.41 17.35
CA SER A 36 -21.27 4.30 16.25
C SER A 36 -19.83 4.80 16.36
N GLU A 37 -19.40 5.19 17.56
CA GLU A 37 -18.02 5.60 17.82
C GLU A 37 -17.03 4.44 17.61
N ALA A 38 -17.38 3.23 18.01
CA ALA A 38 -16.57 2.04 17.78
C ALA A 38 -16.43 1.73 16.28
N ASP A 39 -17.53 1.76 15.53
CA ASP A 39 -17.52 1.54 14.07
C ASP A 39 -16.70 2.63 13.36
N SER A 40 -16.83 3.88 13.79
CA SER A 40 -16.04 4.99 13.24
C SER A 40 -14.54 4.79 13.49
N LYS A 41 -14.14 4.49 14.73
CA LYS A 41 -12.72 4.23 15.07
C LYS A 41 -12.17 3.02 14.33
N TYR A 42 -12.97 1.96 14.20
CA TYR A 42 -12.57 0.77 13.45
C TYR A 42 -12.27 1.11 11.98
N ASN A 43 -13.15 1.88 11.35
CA ASN A 43 -12.96 2.31 9.97
C ASN A 43 -11.74 3.25 9.81
N GLU A 44 -11.51 4.13 10.78
CA GLU A 44 -10.33 5.01 10.81
C GLU A 44 -9.03 4.21 10.90
N ILE A 45 -8.95 3.24 11.82
CA ILE A 45 -7.80 2.33 11.95
C ILE A 45 -7.55 1.57 10.65
N LEU A 46 -8.60 1.04 10.01
CA LEU A 46 -8.47 0.35 8.72
C LEU A 46 -7.96 1.27 7.61
N LYS A 47 -8.43 2.52 7.58
CA LYS A 47 -7.98 3.51 6.60
C LYS A 47 -6.50 3.83 6.80
N GLU A 48 -6.09 4.14 8.02
CA GLU A 48 -4.68 4.41 8.35
C GLU A 48 -3.78 3.22 8.04
N ALA A 49 -4.22 2.00 8.36
CA ALA A 49 -3.45 0.79 8.06
C ALA A 49 -3.26 0.61 6.54
N ARG A 50 -4.30 0.88 5.74
CA ARG A 50 -4.21 0.83 4.28
C ARG A 50 -3.29 1.91 3.72
N GLU A 51 -3.37 3.14 4.24
CA GLU A 51 -2.50 4.24 3.83
C GLU A 51 -1.02 3.90 4.11
N LYS A 52 -0.71 3.44 5.33
CA LYS A 52 0.65 2.97 5.69
C LYS A 52 1.12 1.82 4.81
N SER A 53 0.25 0.84 4.54
CA SER A 53 0.61 -0.27 3.65
C SER A 53 0.94 0.21 2.24
N ASN A 54 0.15 1.14 1.70
CA ASN A 54 0.39 1.70 0.37
C ASN A 54 1.69 2.51 0.33
N GLU A 55 1.98 3.27 1.38
CA GLU A 55 3.23 4.03 1.52
C GLU A 55 4.44 3.09 1.54
N ILE A 56 4.40 2.00 2.31
CA ILE A 56 5.46 1.00 2.35
C ILE A 56 5.68 0.36 0.97
N ILE A 57 4.61 -0.05 0.28
CA ILE A 57 4.71 -0.64 -1.06
C ILE A 57 5.32 0.37 -2.05
N LYS A 58 4.91 1.64 -1.96
CA LYS A 58 5.43 2.69 -2.84
C LYS A 58 6.92 2.93 -2.60
N LEU A 59 7.35 3.05 -1.33
CA LEU A 59 8.75 3.20 -0.97
C LEU A 59 9.59 2.02 -1.45
N ALA A 60 9.14 0.79 -1.20
CA ALA A 60 9.84 -0.42 -1.66
C ALA A 60 9.95 -0.49 -3.19
N THR A 61 8.93 -0.01 -3.91
CA THR A 61 8.94 0.06 -5.38
C THR A 61 9.91 1.12 -5.88
N GLU A 62 9.95 2.30 -5.24
CA GLU A 62 10.88 3.38 -5.57
C GLU A 62 12.34 2.96 -5.31
N GLU A 63 12.61 2.34 -4.16
CA GLU A 63 13.92 1.76 -3.83
C GLU A 63 14.32 0.68 -4.85
N GLY A 64 13.44 -0.27 -5.13
CA GLY A 64 13.70 -1.32 -6.13
C GLY A 64 14.01 -0.76 -7.52
N ASN A 65 13.30 0.29 -7.95
CA ASN A 65 13.57 0.97 -9.21
C ASN A 65 14.89 1.75 -9.17
N SER A 66 15.22 2.38 -8.03
CA SER A 66 16.47 3.11 -7.84
C SER A 66 17.68 2.17 -7.92
N GLU A 67 17.59 0.99 -7.32
CA GLU A 67 18.63 -0.05 -7.37
C GLU A 67 18.70 -0.73 -8.75
N ALA A 68 17.57 -0.88 -9.45
CA ALA A 68 17.53 -1.48 -10.77
C ALA A 68 18.17 -0.59 -11.85
N LYS A 69 18.04 0.75 -11.74
CA LYS A 69 18.63 1.70 -12.69
C LYS A 69 20.14 1.52 -12.94
N PRO A 70 21.02 1.53 -11.92
CA PRO A 70 22.45 1.38 -12.14
C PRO A 70 22.81 -0.01 -12.67
N ILE A 71 22.02 -1.05 -12.35
CA ILE A 71 22.22 -2.40 -12.91
C ILE A 71 21.94 -2.38 -14.42
N LEU A 72 20.86 -1.74 -14.85
CA LEU A 72 20.51 -1.60 -16.26
C LEU A 72 21.53 -0.73 -17.03
N GLU A 73 21.98 0.37 -16.43
CA GLU A 73 23.01 1.24 -17.02
C GLU A 73 24.33 0.49 -17.20
N LYS A 74 24.80 -0.22 -16.17
CA LYS A 74 26.00 -1.08 -16.28
C LYS A 74 25.83 -2.16 -17.33
N GLY A 75 24.67 -2.82 -17.38
CA GLY A 75 24.38 -3.82 -18.40
C GLY A 75 24.43 -3.23 -19.82
N ALA A 76 23.95 -2.00 -20.01
CA ALA A 76 24.05 -1.30 -21.30
C ALA A 76 25.50 -0.98 -21.67
N GLU A 77 26.30 -0.49 -20.72
CA GLU A 77 27.74 -0.23 -20.93
C GLU A 77 28.50 -1.51 -21.29
N GLU A 78 28.23 -2.62 -20.61
CA GLU A 78 28.83 -3.92 -20.92
C GLU A 78 28.46 -4.43 -22.32
N ILE A 79 27.20 -4.26 -22.72
CA ILE A 79 26.74 -4.61 -24.07
C ILE A 79 27.49 -3.81 -25.13
N ASP A 80 27.65 -2.50 -24.92
CA ASP A 80 28.36 -1.63 -25.86
C ASP A 80 29.86 -1.95 -25.91
N ALA A 81 30.47 -2.27 -24.78
CA ALA A 81 31.87 -2.73 -24.73
C ALA A 81 32.07 -4.03 -25.55
N ILE A 82 31.17 -5.02 -25.39
CA ILE A 82 31.21 -6.28 -26.14
C ILE A 82 31.02 -6.02 -27.64
N LYS A 83 30.07 -5.17 -28.03
CA LYS A 83 29.83 -4.83 -29.45
C LYS A 83 31.04 -4.15 -30.09
N ASN A 84 31.71 -3.25 -29.38
CA ASN A 84 32.89 -2.57 -29.88
C ASN A 84 34.06 -3.55 -30.11
N ILE A 85 34.32 -4.45 -29.14
CA ILE A 85 35.30 -5.53 -29.30
C ILE A 85 34.94 -6.43 -30.50
N ALA A 86 33.66 -6.76 -30.67
CA ALA A 86 33.21 -7.59 -31.77
C ALA A 86 33.49 -6.96 -33.14
N ASN A 87 33.43 -5.63 -33.29
CA ASN A 87 33.73 -4.97 -34.55
C ASN A 87 35.23 -5.06 -34.89
N ASP A 88 36.12 -4.75 -33.95
CA ASP A 88 37.57 -4.80 -34.16
C ASP A 88 38.07 -6.22 -34.43
N VAL A 89 37.56 -7.20 -33.67
CA VAL A 89 37.90 -8.62 -33.87
C VAL A 89 37.32 -9.12 -35.19
N LYS A 90 36.12 -8.68 -35.57
CA LYS A 90 35.50 -9.07 -36.84
C LYS A 90 36.29 -8.54 -38.04
N GLU A 91 36.73 -7.29 -38.03
CA GLU A 91 37.56 -6.76 -39.12
C GLU A 91 38.89 -7.51 -39.25
N ASN A 92 39.56 -7.77 -38.13
CA ASN A 92 40.79 -8.58 -38.14
C ASN A 92 40.53 -10.02 -38.61
N ALA A 93 39.45 -10.66 -38.16
CA ALA A 93 39.09 -12.01 -38.59
C ALA A 93 38.76 -12.05 -40.09
N VAL A 94 38.04 -11.05 -40.61
CA VAL A 94 37.76 -10.91 -42.04
C VAL A 94 39.05 -10.75 -42.82
N ASN A 95 39.96 -9.88 -42.40
CA ASN A 95 41.27 -9.71 -43.04
C ASN A 95 42.10 -11.00 -43.05
N ILE A 96 42.14 -11.75 -41.94
CA ILE A 96 42.82 -13.06 -41.88
C ILE A 96 42.22 -14.04 -42.88
N VAL A 97 40.88 -14.10 -42.99
CA VAL A 97 40.19 -14.99 -43.93
C VAL A 97 40.48 -14.57 -45.38
N VAL A 98 40.42 -13.27 -45.68
CA VAL A 98 40.75 -12.73 -47.02
C VAL A 98 42.20 -13.05 -47.38
N GLU A 99 43.16 -12.78 -46.50
CA GLU A 99 44.57 -13.12 -46.73
C GLU A 99 44.77 -14.62 -46.99
N ARG A 100 44.07 -15.48 -46.25
CA ARG A 100 44.19 -16.93 -46.41
C ARG A 100 43.67 -17.39 -47.76
N ILE A 101 42.55 -16.81 -48.23
CA ILE A 101 42.01 -17.09 -49.56
C ILE A 101 42.97 -16.57 -50.64
N VAL A 102 43.42 -15.32 -50.53
CA VAL A 102 44.34 -14.70 -51.49
C VAL A 102 45.66 -15.45 -51.58
N LYS A 103 46.26 -15.89 -50.46
CA LYS A 103 47.50 -16.70 -50.47
C LYS A 103 47.28 -18.14 -50.98
N SER A 104 46.06 -18.68 -50.89
CA SER A 104 45.75 -20.04 -51.36
C SER A 104 45.44 -20.11 -52.86
N TYR A 105 45.01 -18.99 -53.47
CA TYR A 105 44.64 -18.92 -54.90
C TYR A 105 45.48 -17.94 -55.73
N GLY A 106 46.26 -17.06 -55.09
CA GLY A 106 47.18 -16.13 -55.73
C GLY A 106 48.51 -16.81 -56.01
N ASN A 107 48.62 -17.42 -57.20
CA ASN A 107 49.89 -17.86 -57.74
C ASN A 107 50.37 -16.80 -58.75
N SER A 108 51.53 -16.21 -58.46
CA SER A 108 52.25 -15.08 -59.09
C SER A 108 52.10 -13.74 -58.39
#